data_AF-A0A966WRI9-F1
#
_entry.id   AF-A0A966WRI9-F1
#
_cell.length_a   1.000
_cell.length_b   1.000
_cell.length_c   1.000
_cell.angle_alpha   90.00
_cell.angle_beta   90.00
_cell.angle_gamma   90.00
#
_symmetry.space_group_name_H-M   'P 1'
#
loop_
_entity.id
_entity.type
_entity.pdbx_description
1 polymer ?
#
loop_
_entity_poly.entity_id
_entity_poly.type
_entity_poly.pdbx_seq_one_letter_code
_entity_poly.pdbx_strand_id
1 'polypeptide(L)'
;MSTLVLELRQGDLMVINGAPIRFRNRTRIELAARARFLFGKQIMAPDGANTPARRIYFALQTAYIGVDEERVAGLNAAVKLLDGGGVSKYLPLVTSSRSS
;
A
#
# COMPACT_ATOMS: atom_id res chain seq x y z
N MET A 1 -25.78 0.78 -11.33
CA MET A 1 -24.39 1.05 -10.94
C MET A 1 -23.89 -0.14 -10.15
N SER A 2 -22.80 -0.80 -10.55
CA SER A 2 -22.24 -1.91 -9.78
C SER A 2 -21.44 -1.37 -8.60
N THR A 3 -21.97 -1.51 -7.38
CA THR A 3 -21.24 -1.23 -6.14
C THR A 3 -20.31 -2.40 -5.83
N LEU A 4 -19.07 -2.10 -5.43
CA LEU A 4 -18.14 -3.12 -4.96
C LEU A 4 -18.45 -3.41 -3.49
N VAL A 5 -18.94 -4.61 -3.21
CA VAL A 5 -19.21 -5.09 -1.86
C VAL A 5 -18.08 -6.01 -1.43
N LEU A 6 -17.46 -5.71 -0.29
CA LEU A 6 -16.38 -6.50 0.29
C LEU A 6 -16.86 -7.09 1.61
N GLU A 7 -16.57 -8.38 1.84
CA GLU A 7 -16.81 -9.03 3.11
C GLU A 7 -15.50 -9.23 3.86
N LEU A 8 -15.44 -8.68 5.08
CA LEU A 8 -14.26 -8.66 5.92
C LEU A 8 -14.52 -9.46 7.20
N ARG A 9 -13.49 -10.17 7.66
CA ARG A 9 -13.52 -10.91 8.91
C ARG A 9 -13.01 -10.04 10.06
N GLN A 10 -13.31 -10.48 11.28
CA GLN A 10 -12.73 -9.90 12.47
C GLN A 10 -11.20 -9.96 12.40
N GLY A 11 -10.55 -8.85 12.70
CA GLY A 11 -9.10 -8.71 12.68
C GLY A 11 -8.51 -8.36 11.32
N ASP A 12 -9.30 -8.40 10.24
CA ASP A 12 -8.81 -8.01 8.92
C ASP A 12 -8.38 -6.53 8.91
N LEU A 13 -7.31 -6.27 8.17
CA LEU A 13 -6.80 -4.95 7.89
C LEU A 13 -7.03 -4.65 6.40
N MET A 14 -7.44 -3.43 6.09
CA MET A 14 -7.48 -2.91 4.74
C MET A 14 -6.99 -1.47 4.74
N VAL A 15 -6.17 -1.10 3.77
CA VAL A 15 -5.81 0.30 3.54
C VAL A 15 -6.73 0.83 2.45
N ILE A 16 -7.38 1.97 2.67
CA ILE A 16 -8.17 2.70 1.67
C ILE A 16 -7.60 4.10 1.52
N ASN A 17 -7.18 4.49 0.32
CA ASN A 17 -6.61 5.81 0.02
C ASN A 17 -5.54 6.27 1.05
N GLY A 18 -4.70 5.34 1.50
CA GLY A 18 -3.65 5.59 2.50
C GLY A 18 -4.08 5.41 3.95
N ALA A 19 -5.38 5.35 4.24
CA ALA A 19 -5.88 5.16 5.60
C ALA A 19 -6.01 3.67 5.96
N PRO A 20 -5.30 3.16 6.99
CA PRO A 20 -5.48 1.80 7.48
C PRO A 20 -6.78 1.68 8.29
N ILE A 21 -7.63 0.74 7.92
CA ILE A 21 -8.89 0.40 8.57
C ILE A 21 -8.80 -1.02 9.10
N ARG A 22 -9.01 -1.18 10.41
CA ARG A 22 -9.04 -2.48 11.08
C ARG A 22 -10.46 -2.85 11.51
N PHE A 23 -10.92 -4.00 11.06
CA PHE A 23 -12.27 -4.47 11.33
C PHE A 23 -12.31 -5.24 12.66
N ARG A 24 -13.14 -4.78 13.60
CA ARG A 24 -13.27 -5.45 14.91
C ARG A 24 -14.20 -6.66 14.86
N ASN A 25 -15.18 -6.64 13.95
CA ASN A 25 -16.20 -7.68 13.79
C ASN A 25 -16.26 -8.08 12.30
N ARG A 26 -16.93 -9.21 12.01
CA ARG A 26 -17.29 -9.54 10.62
C ARG A 26 -18.22 -8.46 10.08
N THR A 27 -17.88 -7.87 8.95
CA THR A 27 -18.65 -6.75 8.38
C THR A 27 -18.59 -6.79 6.86
N ARG A 28 -19.68 -6.38 6.23
CA ARG A 28 -19.70 -6.06 4.81
C ARG A 28 -19.63 -4.56 4.64
N ILE A 29 -18.75 -4.11 3.76
CA ILE A 29 -18.64 -2.71 3.38
C ILE A 29 -18.96 -2.57 1.91
N GLU A 30 -19.56 -1.45 1.56
CA GLU A 30 -19.83 -1.08 0.18
C GLU A 30 -19.02 0.16 -0.14
N LEU A 31 -18.25 0.10 -1.23
CA LEU A 31 -17.56 1.28 -1.74
C LEU A 31 -18.52 2.05 -2.62
N ALA A 32 -19.05 3.16 -2.09
CA ALA A 32 -19.99 4.05 -2.78
C ALA A 32 -19.32 4.89 -3.89
N ALA A 33 -17.99 4.93 -3.94
CA ALA A 33 -17.20 5.66 -4.92
C ALA A 33 -15.94 4.88 -5.32
N ARG A 34 -15.24 5.38 -6.34
CA ARG A 34 -13.94 4.84 -6.74
C ARG A 34 -12.92 5.06 -5.62
N ALA A 35 -12.35 3.99 -5.11
CA ALA A 35 -11.34 4.02 -4.06
C ALA A 35 -10.15 3.11 -4.41
N ARG A 36 -8.96 3.50 -3.95
CA ARG A 36 -7.76 2.67 -4.01
C ARG A 36 -7.67 1.90 -2.71
N PHE A 37 -7.56 0.57 -2.77
CA PHE A 37 -7.47 -0.23 -1.55
C PHE A 37 -6.54 -1.44 -1.70
N LEU A 38 -5.99 -1.89 -0.58
CA LEU A 38 -5.25 -3.14 -0.45
C LEU A 38 -5.61 -3.83 0.86
N PHE A 39 -5.73 -5.15 0.84
CA PHE A 39 -5.87 -5.94 2.07
C PHE A 39 -4.52 -6.05 2.77
N GLY A 40 -4.52 -6.14 4.10
CA GLY A 40 -3.29 -6.25 4.90
C GLY A 40 -2.39 -7.41 4.48
N LYS A 41 -2.97 -8.54 4.07
CA LYS A 41 -2.24 -9.71 3.53
C LYS A 41 -1.49 -9.44 2.22
N GLN A 42 -1.87 -8.39 1.49
CA GLN A 42 -1.22 -7.96 0.25
C GLN A 42 -0.14 -6.89 0.53
N ILE A 43 -0.18 -6.23 1.68
CA ILE A 43 0.79 -5.19 2.02
C ILE A 43 2.12 -5.84 2.36
N MET A 44 3.17 -5.43 1.65
CA MET A 44 4.53 -5.88 1.90
C MET A 44 5.23 -4.91 2.85
N ALA A 45 5.81 -5.43 3.93
CA ALA A 45 6.70 -4.68 4.80
C ALA A 45 8.02 -4.36 4.07
N PRO A 46 8.71 -3.26 4.40
CA PRO A 46 9.98 -2.88 3.76
C PRO A 46 11.04 -3.99 3.86
N ASP A 47 11.10 -4.70 5.00
CA ASP A 47 12.03 -5.82 5.22
C ASP A 47 11.76 -7.02 4.30
N GLY A 48 10.54 -7.13 3.76
CA GLY A 48 10.14 -8.15 2.80
C GLY A 48 10.64 -7.89 1.37
N ALA A 49 11.14 -6.70 1.06
CA ALA A 49 11.59 -6.29 -0.27
C ALA A 49 13.00 -6.80 -0.62
N ASN A 50 13.24 -8.09 -0.40
CA ASN A 50 14.56 -8.71 -0.49
C ASN A 50 14.96 -9.22 -1.89
N THR A 51 14.03 -9.24 -2.86
CA THR A 51 14.32 -9.59 -4.26
C THR A 51 14.03 -8.42 -5.20
N PRO A 52 14.64 -8.36 -6.42
CA PRO A 52 14.35 -7.29 -7.38
C PRO A 52 12.86 -7.10 -7.67
N ALA A 53 12.13 -8.20 -7.91
CA ALA A 53 10.69 -8.16 -8.16
C ALA A 53 9.91 -7.65 -6.94
N ARG A 54 10.29 -8.06 -5.72
CA ARG A 54 9.65 -7.58 -4.48
C ARG A 54 9.91 -6.11 -4.21
N ARG A 55 11.07 -5.58 -4.60
CA ARG A 55 11.35 -4.13 -4.53
C ARG A 55 10.46 -3.33 -5.46
N ILE A 56 10.27 -3.80 -6.70
CA ILE A 56 9.35 -3.17 -7.65
C ILE A 56 7.92 -3.20 -7.09
N TYR A 57 7.49 -4.36 -6.57
CA TYR A 57 6.20 -4.48 -5.90
C TYR A 57 6.05 -3.48 -4.75
N PHE A 58 7.07 -3.36 -3.89
CA PHE A 58 7.08 -2.43 -2.77
C PHE A 58 6.95 -0.96 -3.23
N ALA A 59 7.68 -0.56 -4.27
CA ALA A 59 7.57 0.79 -4.82
C ALA A 59 6.18 1.07 -5.44
N LEU A 60 5.64 0.10 -6.17
CA LEU A 60 4.31 0.20 -6.79
C LEU A 60 3.18 0.23 -5.75
N GLN A 61 3.24 -0.57 -4.70
CA GLN A 61 2.24 -0.48 -3.63
C GLN A 61 2.28 0.90 -2.99
N THR A 62 3.45 1.48 -2.72
CA THR A 62 3.56 2.82 -2.13
C THR A 62 2.99 3.87 -3.07
N ALA A 63 3.23 3.74 -4.38
CA ALA A 63 2.61 4.60 -5.38
C ALA A 63 1.07 4.44 -5.43
N TYR A 64 0.57 3.24 -5.17
CA TYR A 64 -0.85 2.92 -5.28
C TYR A 64 -1.66 3.32 -4.05
N ILE A 65 -1.22 2.92 -2.85
CA ILE A 65 -1.92 3.21 -1.58
C ILE A 65 -1.40 4.43 -0.83
N GLY A 66 -0.23 4.98 -1.18
CA GLY A 66 0.30 6.18 -0.54
C GLY A 66 -0.58 7.41 -0.79
N VAL A 67 -0.39 8.43 0.04
CA VAL A 67 -1.00 9.75 -0.16
C VAL A 67 -0.49 10.38 -1.46
N ASP A 68 -1.17 11.39 -1.98
CA ASP A 68 -0.88 11.93 -3.31
C ASP A 68 0.57 12.46 -3.45
N GLU A 69 1.15 12.96 -2.35
CA GLU A 69 2.56 13.39 -2.27
C GLU A 69 3.53 12.19 -2.38
N GLU A 70 3.24 11.09 -1.68
CA GLU A 70 4.04 9.87 -1.69
C GLU A 70 3.92 9.12 -3.01
N ARG A 71 2.81 9.30 -3.73
CA ARG A 71 2.52 8.61 -4.97
C ARG A 71 3.55 8.90 -6.06
N VAL A 72 3.91 10.17 -6.24
CA VAL A 72 4.88 10.58 -7.25
C VAL A 72 6.26 10.00 -6.93
N ALA A 73 6.66 10.04 -5.66
CA ALA A 73 7.92 9.47 -5.20
C ALA A 73 7.97 7.95 -5.39
N GLY A 74 6.89 7.24 -5.04
CA GLY A 74 6.77 5.79 -5.22
C GLY A 74 6.85 5.36 -6.69
N LEU A 75 6.20 6.11 -7.59
CA LEU A 75 6.24 5.83 -9.02
C LEU A 75 7.64 6.05 -9.61
N ASN A 76 8.30 7.15 -9.25
CA ASN A 76 9.68 7.43 -9.67
C ASN A 76 10.64 6.35 -9.18
N ALA A 77 10.46 5.86 -7.95
CA ALA A 77 11.24 4.76 -7.40
C ALA A 77 11.00 3.46 -8.19
N ALA A 78 9.77 3.15 -8.56
CA ALA A 78 9.43 1.96 -9.35
C ALA A 78 10.08 2.00 -10.74
N VAL A 79 10.00 3.14 -11.43
CA VAL A 79 10.62 3.34 -12.75
C VAL A 79 12.13 3.14 -12.67
N LYS A 80 12.79 3.76 -11.68
CA LYS A 80 14.24 3.61 -11.49
C LYS A 80 14.68 2.16 -11.23
N LEU A 81 13.86 1.38 -10.52
CA LEU A 81 14.12 -0.03 -10.27
C LEU A 81 13.95 -0.90 -11.53
N LEU A 82 13.07 -0.51 -12.44
CA LEU A 82 12.89 -1.17 -13.74
C LEU A 82 14.05 -0.85 -14.69
N ASP A 83 14.57 0.39 -14.64
CA ASP A 83 15.70 0.85 -15.47
C ASP A 83 17.08 0.35 -15.00
N GLY A 84 17.14 -0.54 -13.99
CA GLY A 84 18.39 -1.13 -13.49
C GLY A 84 19.20 -0.24 -12.54
N GLY A 85 18.64 0.89 -12.09
CA GLY A 85 19.29 1.81 -11.15
C GLY A 85 19.44 1.21 -9.75
N GLY A 86 20.68 0.88 -9.38
CA GLY A 86 21.06 0.27 -8.11
C GLY A 86 20.47 0.93 -6.85
N VAL A 87 20.11 0.05 -5.93
CA VAL A 87 19.47 0.28 -4.63
C VAL A 87 20.50 0.83 -3.64
N SER A 88 20.34 2.07 -3.16
CA SER A 88 21.11 2.49 -1.98
C SER A 88 20.50 3.62 -1.14
N LYS A 89 19.59 4.47 -1.66
CA LYS A 89 19.31 5.76 -0.98
C LYS A 89 17.87 6.10 -0.59
N TYR A 90 16.87 5.23 -0.76
CA TYR A 90 15.46 5.61 -0.57
C TYR A 90 14.72 4.91 0.58
N LEU A 91 15.44 4.25 1.50
CA LEU A 91 14.85 3.66 2.71
C LEU A 91 14.88 4.60 3.93
N PRO A 92 14.53 5.89 3.81
CA PRO A 92 13.82 6.48 4.94
C PRO A 92 12.81 7.54 4.49
N LEU A 93 11.61 7.16 4.05
CA LEU A 93 10.50 8.13 3.99
C LEU A 93 9.17 7.62 4.54
N VAL A 94 9.07 6.36 5.00
CA VAL A 94 7.83 5.83 5.59
C VAL A 94 8.08 5.18 6.95
N THR A 95 8.93 5.81 7.78
CA THR A 95 9.09 5.45 9.20
C THR A 95 9.09 6.71 10.07
N SER A 96 8.10 7.60 9.92
CA SER A 96 7.87 8.64 10.93
C SER A 96 6.39 8.95 11.08
N SER A 97 5.61 7.94 11.48
CA SER A 97 4.30 8.14 12.10
C SER A 97 3.82 6.86 12.79
N ARG A 98 4.66 6.33 13.69
CA ARG A 98 4.20 5.55 14.84
C ARG A 98 4.74 6.24 16.09
N SER A 99 4.05 7.29 16.52
CA SER A 99 4.06 7.72 17.91
C SER A 99 2.78 8.49 18.18
N SER A 100 2.14 8.11 19.29
CA SER A 100 0.90 8.63 19.90
C SER A 100 -0.39 7.90 19.50
#